data_AF-A0A349XM38-F1
#
_entry.id   AF-A0A349XM38-F1
#
_cell.length_a   1.000
_cell.length_b   1.000
_cell.length_c   1.000
_cell.angle_alpha   90.00
_cell.angle_beta   90.00
_cell.angle_gamma   90.00
#
_symmetry.space_group_name_H-M   'P 1'
#
loop_
_entity.id
_entity.type
_entity.pdbx_description
1 polymer ?
#
loop_
_entity_poly.entity_id
_entity_poly.type
_entity_poly.pdbx_seq_one_letter_code
_entity_poly.pdbx_strand_id
1 'polypeptide(L)' 'GFDLTLNPAEVDEVFEVPLSFLMNPENHARGSRIFQGKERFFYEMPYGERYIWGITAGIVRTIYERFYS' A
#
# COMPACT_ATOMS: atom_id res chain seq x y z
N GLY A 1 12.13 21.04 -6.98
CA GLY A 1 11.14 19.95 -6.85
C GLY A 1 11.40 18.92 -7.91
N PHE A 2 10.74 17.77 -7.83
CA PHE A 2 10.77 16.76 -8.89
C PHE A 2 9.52 16.97 -9.76
N ASP A 3 9.70 17.30 -11.04
CA ASP A 3 8.58 17.49 -11.97
C ASP A 3 8.20 16.15 -12.60
N LEU A 4 7.02 15.64 -12.23
CA LEU A 4 6.46 14.40 -12.75
C LEU A 4 5.68 14.67 -14.03
N THR A 5 6.11 14.04 -15.13
CA THR A 5 5.29 13.91 -16.35
C THR A 5 4.74 12.49 -16.39
N LEU A 6 3.42 12.34 -16.24
CA LEU A 6 2.78 11.02 -16.25
C LEU A 6 2.65 10.51 -17.68
N ASN A 7 2.83 9.20 -17.86
CA ASN A 7 2.42 8.51 -19.07
C ASN A 7 0.95 8.10 -18.91
N PRO A 8 -0.02 8.78 -19.54
CA PRO A 8 -1.44 8.48 -19.34
C PRO A 8 -1.85 7.12 -19.91
N ALA A 9 -1.02 6.48 -20.74
CA ALA A 9 -1.28 5.13 -21.21
C ALA A 9 -1.07 4.05 -20.12
N GLU A 10 -0.34 4.38 -19.05
CA GLU A 10 0.04 3.43 -18.00
C GLU A 10 -0.34 3.91 -16.59
N VAL A 11 -0.39 5.22 -16.37
CA VAL A 11 -0.60 5.84 -15.06
C VAL A 11 -1.74 6.86 -15.13
N ASP A 12 -2.83 6.54 -14.45
CA ASP A 12 -4.02 7.39 -14.36
C ASP A 12 -3.80 8.55 -13.37
N GLU A 13 -3.16 8.28 -12.22
CA GLU A 13 -2.97 9.29 -11.18
C GLU A 13 -1.73 9.01 -10.31
N VAL A 14 -1.18 10.06 -9.72
CA VAL A 14 -0.13 10.00 -8.69
C VAL A 14 -0.60 10.66 -7.41
N PHE A 15 -0.26 10.04 -6.28
CA PHE A 15 -0.52 10.56 -4.95
C PHE A 15 0.66 10.27 -4.03
N GLU A 16 0.77 11.05 -2.96
CA GLU A 16 1.77 10.86 -1.92
C GLU A 16 1.09 10.47 -0.60
N VAL A 17 1.79 9.68 0.21
CA VAL A 17 1.36 9.31 1.55
C VAL A 17 2.50 9.61 2.51
N PRO A 18 2.24 10.28 3.65
CA PRO A 18 3.27 10.53 4.64
C PRO A 18 3.94 9.23 5.09
N LEU A 19 5.28 9.21 5.11
CA LEU A 19 6.02 8.04 5.57
C LEU A 19 5.62 7.63 6.99
N SER A 20 5.36 8.60 7.88
CA SER A 20 4.89 8.34 9.24
C SER A 20 3.55 7.59 9.29
N PHE A 21 2.68 7.80 8.31
CA PHE A 21 1.43 7.04 8.19
C PHE A 21 1.73 5.59 7.80
N LEU A 22 2.58 5.39 6.78
CA LEU A 22 2.96 4.06 6.28
C LEU A 22 3.82 3.25 7.26
N MET A 23 4.43 3.88 8.26
CA MET A 23 5.25 3.21 9.27
C MET A 23 4.54 3.09 10.62
N ASN A 24 3.29 3.54 10.75
CA ASN A 24 2.49 3.25 11.95
C ASN A 24 1.82 1.88 11.81
N PRO A 25 2.15 0.88 12.65
CA PRO A 25 1.55 -0.45 12.57
C PRO A 25 0.03 -0.46 12.77
N GLU A 26 -0.55 0.56 13.41
CA GLU A 26 -2.01 0.70 13.56
C GLU A 26 -2.73 0.88 12.22
N ASN A 27 -2.02 1.37 11.19
CA ASN A 27 -2.55 1.52 9.83
C ASN A 27 -2.39 0.26 8.98
N HIS A 28 -1.81 -0.83 9.51
CA HIS A 28 -1.58 -2.07 8.79
C HIS A 28 -2.65 -3.11 9.11
N ALA A 29 -3.80 -3.00 8.45
CA ALA A 29 -4.88 -3.96 8.60
C ALA A 29 -4.62 -5.24 7.80
N ARG A 30 -5.26 -6.34 8.24
CA ARG A 30 -5.29 -7.61 7.49
C ARG A 30 -6.65 -7.79 6.85
N GLY A 31 -6.65 -7.87 5.52
CA GLY A 31 -7.82 -8.26 4.73
C GLY A 31 -7.69 -9.69 4.23
N SER A 32 -8.81 -10.26 3.78
CA SER A 32 -8.82 -11.52 3.05
C SER A 32 -9.78 -11.47 1.85
N ARG A 33 -9.48 -12.23 0.80
CA ARG A 33 -10.38 -12.46 -0.35
C ARG A 33 -10.25 -13.88 -0.85
N ILE A 34 -11.34 -14.41 -1.41
CA ILE A 34 -11.32 -15.67 -2.15
C ILE A 34 -10.67 -15.42 -3.51
N PHE A 35 -9.55 -16.08 -3.78
CA PHE A 35 -8.87 -16.05 -5.07
C PHE A 35 -8.59 -17.48 -5.52
N GLN A 36 -9.05 -17.82 -6.73
CA GLN A 36 -8.95 -19.18 -7.28
C GLN A 36 -9.47 -20.28 -6.32
N GLY A 37 -10.59 -20.01 -5.64
CA GLY A 37 -11.22 -20.95 -4.71
C GLY A 37 -10.51 -21.11 -3.37
N LYS A 38 -9.46 -20.32 -3.08
CA LYS A 38 -8.77 -20.32 -1.79
C LYS A 38 -8.83 -18.95 -1.15
N GLU A 39 -9.02 -18.90 0.15
CA GLU A 39 -8.87 -17.66 0.90
C GLU A 39 -7.40 -17.23 0.90
N ARG A 40 -7.15 -15.99 0.51
CA ARG A 40 -5.83 -15.35 0.58
C ARG A 40 -5.90 -14.15 1.47
N PHE A 41 -4.94 -14.05 2.39
CA PHE A 41 -4.77 -12.93 3.29
C PHE A 41 -3.75 -11.95 2.71
N PHE A 42 -3.96 -10.67 2.96
CA PHE A 42 -3.05 -9.60 2.56
C PHE A 42 -3.11 -8.45 3.55
N TYR A 43 -2.10 -7.58 3.49
CA TYR A 43 -2.13 -6.31 4.19
C TYR A 43 -2.88 -5.27 3.37
N GLU A 44 -3.56 -4.38 4.08
CA GLU A 44 -4.23 -3.21 3.53
C GLU A 44 -3.94 -1.99 4.41
N MET A 45 -3.76 -0.85 3.76
CA MET A 45 -3.44 0.45 4.38
C MET A 45 -4.32 1.53 3.72
N PRO A 46 -5.61 1.64 4.09
CA PRO A 46 -6.50 2.66 3.56
C PRO A 46 -6.03 4.07 3.97
N TYR A 47 -5.97 5.01 3.03
CA TYR A 47 -5.54 6.38 3.27
C TYR A 47 -6.41 7.37 2.47
N GLY A 48 -7.33 8.06 3.15
CA GLY A 48 -8.32 8.90 2.48
C GLY A 48 -9.13 8.08 1.48
N GLU A 49 -9.12 8.49 0.22
CA GLU A 49 -9.77 7.78 -0.89
C GLU A 49 -8.89 6.68 -1.52
N ARG A 50 -7.64 6.53 -1.05
CA ARG A 50 -6.69 5.54 -1.56
C ARG A 50 -6.79 4.25 -0.78
N TYR A 51 -6.76 3.15 -1.49
CA TYR A 51 -6.74 1.82 -0.88
C TYR A 51 -5.48 1.09 -1.35
N ILE A 52 -4.45 1.09 -0.51
CA ILE A 52 -3.16 0.45 -0.77
C ILE A 52 -3.21 -0.96 -0.19
N TRP A 53 -3.07 -1.99 -1.03
CA TRP A 53 -3.26 -3.38 -0.59
C TRP A 53 -2.41 -4.36 -1.39
N GLY A 54 -2.49 -5.65 -1.02
CA GLY A 54 -1.86 -6.72 -1.78
C GLY A 54 -0.33 -6.66 -1.71
N ILE A 55 0.33 -6.86 -2.86
CA ILE A 55 1.81 -6.90 -2.94
C ILE A 55 2.41 -5.57 -2.50
N THR A 56 1.84 -4.44 -2.91
CA THR A 56 2.34 -3.10 -2.57
C THR A 56 2.35 -2.88 -1.06
N ALA A 57 1.22 -3.14 -0.39
CA ALA A 57 1.14 -3.05 1.08
C ALA A 57 2.08 -4.06 1.77
N GLY A 58 2.26 -5.25 1.18
CA GLY A 58 3.25 -6.22 1.65
C GLY A 58 4.68 -5.68 1.64
N ILE A 59 5.10 -5.01 0.55
CA ILE A 59 6.43 -4.38 0.45
C ILE A 59 6.59 -3.30 1.52
N VAL A 60 5.59 -2.42 1.69
CA VAL A 60 5.61 -1.39 2.75
C VAL A 60 5.73 -2.04 4.13
N ARG A 61 4.99 -3.11 4.38
CA ARG A 61 5.06 -3.85 5.64
C ARG A 61 6.46 -4.44 5.89
N THR A 62 7.10 -5.00 4.86
CA THR A 62 8.49 -5.50 4.97
C THR A 62 9.48 -4.39 5.31
N ILE A 63 9.30 -3.18 4.76
CA ILE A 63 10.13 -2.02 5.10
C ILE A 63 9.93 -1.65 6.57
N TYR A 64 8.68 -1.59 7.05
CA TYR A 64 8.36 -1.35 8.46
C TYR A 64 9.04 -2.38 9.37
N GLU A 65 8.88 -3.68 9.10
CA GLU A 65 9.45 -4.76 9.92
C GLU A 65 10.98 -4.75 9.96
N ARG A 66 11.62 -4.18 8.94
CA ARG A 66 13.08 -4.12 8.88
C ARG A 66 13.68 -2.92 9.61
N PHE A 67 12.97 -1.80 9.67
CA PHE A 67 13.55 -0.53 10.12
C PHE A 67 12.79 0.18 11.24
N TYR A 68 11.56 -0.25 11.56
CA TYR A 68 10.65 0.47 12.46
C TYR A 68 9.99 -0.41 13.53
N SER A 69 10.25 -1.73 13.56
CA SER A 69 9.76 -2.65 14.60
C SER A 69 10.73 -2.82 15.77
#